data_AF-A0A941ZUZ7-F1
#
_entry.id   AF-A0A941ZUZ7-F1
#
_cell.length_a   1.000
_cell.length_b   1.000
_cell.length_c   1.000
_cell.angle_alpha   90.00
_cell.angle_beta   90.00
_cell.angle_gamma   90.00
#
_symmetry.space_group_name_H-M   'P 1'
#
loop_
_entity.id
_entity.type
_entity.pdbx_description
1 polymer ?
#
loop_
_entity_poly.entity_id
_entity_poly.type
_entity_poly.pdbx_seq_one_letter_code
_entity_poly.pdbx_strand_id
1 'polypeptide(L)' 'MSRIVHLALKVDDLEKTTEFYQKVFGFAEVETKKTRDHTSRHLTDGDLDFTLIKYDAGTQSAE' A
#
# COMPACT_ATOMS: atom_id res chain seq x y z
N MET A 1 12.75 18.23 12.37
CA MET A 1 12.47 18.58 10.96
C MET A 1 11.34 17.67 10.52
N SER A 2 10.26 18.22 9.95
CA SER A 2 9.09 17.43 9.56
C SER A 2 9.40 16.62 8.31
N ARG A 3 9.14 15.32 8.32
CA ARG A 3 9.37 14.39 7.21
C ARG A 3 8.13 13.52 7.01
N ILE A 4 7.78 13.23 5.76
CA ILE A 4 6.77 12.23 5.44
C ILE A 4 7.39 10.86 5.70
N VAL A 5 6.81 10.12 6.64
CA VAL A 5 7.28 8.78 7.04
C VAL A 5 6.32 7.67 6.61
N HIS A 6 5.09 8.03 6.26
CA HIS A 6 4.06 7.10 5.86
C HIS A 6 3.18 7.71 4.77
N LEU A 7 2.87 6.93 3.74
CA LEU A 7 1.94 7.30 2.66
C LEU A 7 1.04 6.11 2.37
N ALA A 8 -0.28 6.33 2.33
CA ALA A 8 -1.27 5.33 1.96
C ALA A 8 -1.88 5.66 0.59
N LEU A 9 -1.93 4.67 -0.30
CA LEU A 9 -2.50 4.79 -1.63
C LEU A 9 -3.61 3.76 -1.81
N LYS A 10 -4.82 4.24 -2.10
CA LYS A 10 -5.91 3.38 -2.55
C LYS A 10 -5.62 2.86 -3.97
N VAL A 11 -5.78 1.56 -4.19
CA VAL A 11 -5.50 0.88 -5.46
C VAL A 11 -6.62 -0.09 -5.84
N ASP A 12 -6.83 -0.26 -7.15
CA ASP A 12 -7.80 -1.26 -7.67
C ASP A 12 -7.17 -2.66 -7.80
N ASP A 13 -5.87 -2.71 -8.14
CA ASP A 13 -5.12 -3.94 -8.34
C ASP A 13 -3.85 -3.93 -7.47
N LEU A 14 -3.91 -4.69 -6.37
CA LEU A 14 -2.84 -4.75 -5.38
C LEU A 14 -1.56 -5.36 -5.97
N GLU A 15 -1.68 -6.42 -6.75
CA GLU A 15 -0.53 -7.16 -7.28
C GLU A 15 0.20 -6.33 -8.35
N LYS A 16 -0.53 -5.79 -9.33
CA LYS A 16 0.08 -4.94 -10.36
C LYS A 16 0.75 -3.71 -9.79
N THR A 17 0.12 -3.08 -8.79
CA THR A 17 0.68 -1.89 -8.16
C THR A 17 1.92 -2.24 -7.33
N THR A 18 1.88 -3.35 -6.59
CA THR A 18 3.05 -3.88 -5.87
C THR A 18 4.22 -4.09 -6.82
N GLU A 19 4.01 -4.84 -7.91
CA GLU A 19 5.06 -5.11 -8.89
C GLU A 19 5.66 -3.85 -9.48
N PHE A 20 4.83 -2.83 -9.79
CA PHE A 20 5.32 -1.56 -10.30
C PHE A 20 6.25 -0.87 -9.30
N TYR A 21 5.85 -0.73 -8.04
CA TYR A 21 6.66 -0.06 -7.03
C TYR A 21 7.90 -0.86 -6.64
N GLN A 22 7.85 -2.18 -6.68
CA GLN A 22 9.04 -3.02 -6.51
C GLN A 22 10.02 -2.86 -7.69
N LYS A 23 9.54 -2.96 -8.93
CA LYS A 23 10.41 -2.97 -10.13
C LYS A 23 10.96 -1.60 -10.49
N VAL A 24 10.17 -0.54 -10.32
CA VAL A 24 10.55 0.82 -10.75
C VAL A 24 11.28 1.58 -9.65
N PHE A 25 10.84 1.42 -8.40
CA PHE A 25 11.35 2.20 -7.27
C PHE A 25 12.14 1.37 -6.25
N GLY A 26 12.18 0.04 -6.40
CA GLY A 26 12.97 -0.82 -5.53
C GLY A 26 12.37 -1.04 -4.14
N PHE A 27 11.09 -0.73 -3.94
CA PHE A 27 10.42 -1.03 -2.67
C PHE A 27 10.42 -2.54 -2.39
N ALA A 28 10.50 -2.92 -1.13
CA ALA A 28 10.35 -4.29 -0.65
C ALA A 28 9.00 -4.46 0.06
N GLU A 29 8.36 -5.62 -0.11
CA GLU A 29 7.15 -5.95 0.66
C GLU A 29 7.51 -6.31 2.10
N VAL A 30 6.79 -5.72 3.06
CA VAL A 30 7.00 -5.94 4.49
C VAL A 30 5.88 -6.78 5.08
N GLU A 31 4.63 -6.40 4.81
CA GLU A 31 3.46 -7.09 5.36
C GLU A 31 2.24 -6.94 4.44
N THR A 32 1.45 -8.00 4.34
CA THR A 32 0.10 -7.96 3.77
C THR A 32 -0.92 -8.35 4.82
N LYS A 33 -1.96 -7.53 5.01
CA LYS A 33 -3.02 -7.75 5.99
C LYS A 33 -4.40 -7.65 5.33
N LYS A 34 -5.26 -8.63 5.58
CA LYS A 34 -6.68 -8.57 5.23
C LYS A 34 -7.48 -8.05 6.42
N THR A 35 -8.18 -6.95 6.22
CA THR A 35 -9.21 -6.42 7.12
C THR A 35 -10.59 -6.78 6.55
N ARG A 36 -11.65 -6.64 7.34
CA ARG A 36 -13.02 -7.00 6.96
C ARG A 36 -13.46 -6.44 5.59
N ASP A 37 -13.04 -5.22 5.28
CA ASP A 37 -13.57 -4.44 4.15
C ASP A 37 -12.51 -4.08 3.08
N HIS A 38 -11.23 -4.41 3.34
CA HIS A 38 -10.10 -4.10 2.46
C HIS A 38 -8.87 -4.97 2.76
N THR A 39 -7.97 -5.08 1.79
CA THR A 39 -6.61 -5.63 1.96
C THR A 39 -5.59 -4.49 1.91
N SER A 40 -4.71 -4.42 2.90
CA SER A 40 -3.58 -3.49 2.92
C SER A 40 -2.26 -4.22 2.73
N ARG A 41 -1.33 -3.65 1.97
CA ARG A 41 0.03 -4.15 1.79
C ARG A 41 1.03 -3.03 2.05
N HIS A 42 1.96 -3.26 2.97
CA HIS A 42 3.01 -2.33 3.32
C HIS A 42 4.28 -2.64 2.52
N LEU A 43 4.83 -1.60 1.92
CA LEU A 43 6.08 -1.61 1.16
C LEU A 43 7.06 -0.63 1.80
N THR A 44 8.36 -0.89 1.75
CA THR A 44 9.37 0.07 2.22
C THR A 44 10.62 0.09 1.35
N ASP A 45 11.25 1.25 1.25
CA ASP A 45 12.62 1.44 0.72
C ASP A 45 13.66 1.57 1.85
N GLY A 46 13.25 1.35 3.11
CA GLY A 46 14.05 1.53 4.31
C GLY A 46 13.81 2.87 5.01
N ASP A 47 13.13 3.80 4.34
CA ASP A 47 13.03 5.20 4.72
C ASP A 47 11.56 5.68 4.76
N LEU A 48 10.71 5.16 3.87
CA LEU A 48 9.28 5.41 3.79
C LEU A 48 8.50 4.11 4.03
N ASP A 49 7.44 4.18 4.83
CA ASP A 49 6.39 3.15 4.84
C ASP A 49 5.31 3.51 3.82
N PHE A 50 5.14 2.68 2.80
CA PHE A 50 4.22 2.92 1.70
C PHE A 50 3.15 1.84 1.64
N THR A 51 1.93 2.21 2.01
CA THR A 51 0.81 1.27 2.13
C THR A 51 -0.10 1.34 0.92
N LEU A 52 -0.29 0.19 0.26
CA LEU A 52 -1.29 0.01 -0.79
C LEU A 52 -2.56 -0.56 -0.18
N ILE A 53 -3.72 0.06 -0.44
CA ILE A 53 -5.01 -0.35 0.12
C ILE A 53 -5.98 -0.68 -1.01
N LYS A 54 -6.41 -1.94 -1.08
CA LYS A 54 -7.45 -2.40 -1.99
C LYS A 54 -8.74 -2.66 -1.22
N TYR A 55 -9.77 -1.87 -1.50
CA TYR A 55 -11.11 -2.08 -0.94
C TYR A 55 -11.84 -3.19 -1.68
N ASP A 56 -12.69 -3.91 -0.95
CA ASP A 56 -13.56 -4.92 -1.54
C ASP A 56 -14.66 -4.28 -2.39
N ALA A 57 -15.23 -5.05 -3.33
CA ALA A 57 -16.26 -4.54 -4.20
C ALA A 57 -17.47 -4.05 -3.39
N GLY A 58 -17.90 -2.80 -3.61
CA GLY A 58 -19.01 -2.19 -2.90
C GLY A 58 -18.66 -1.58 -1.54
N THR A 59 -17.39 -1.65 -1.11
CA THR A 59 -16.91 -0.87 0.04
C THR A 59 -16.16 0.37 -0.45
N GLN A 60 -16.35 1.49 0.26
CA GLN A 60 -15.61 2.72 0.03
C GLN A 60 -14.81 3.05 1.30
N SER A 61 -13.72 3.81 1.14
CA SER A 61 -13.04 4.38 2.29
C SER A 61 -14.01 5.23 3.09
N ALA A 62 -13.88 5.21 4.42
CA ALA A 62 -14.67 6.06 5.31
C ALA A 62 -14.10 7.49 5.40
N GLU A 63 -13.05 7.78 4.64
CA GLU A 63 -12.37 9.08 4.53
C GLU A 63 -13.14 10.11 3.70
#